data_AF-A0A2E6BDQ6-F1
#
_entry.id   AF-A0A2E6BDQ6-F1
#
_cell.length_a   1.000
_cell.length_b   1.000
_cell.length_c   1.000
_cell.angle_alpha   90.00
_cell.angle_beta   90.00
_cell.angle_gamma   90.00
#
_symmetry.space_group_name_H-M   'P 1'
#
loop_
_entity.id
_entity.type
_entity.pdbx_description
1 polymer ?
#
loop_
_entity_poly.entity_id
_entity_poly.type
_entity_poly.pdbx_seq_one_letter_code
_entity_poly.pdbx_strand_id
1 'polypeptide(L)'
;MNGITRRAWLMAACCASATYSLAQATEVTESSEITEYCIPQTSVRGGYEDLMIDHNMIIPPSDHFKRADVFIAARLKSDPNALWLLSGITWKSIDSAADLPRAQYKSYAQLPLVVPVSVFNSPFDVTGMMGDVELWTGYGFRSESESTVESFNEMVAASRFEILWEAPSQLSPFPELGLRGPYSQICMETSVVKKTILTAEPTVGTGATVGSSATDN
;
A
#
# COMPACT_ATOMS: atom_id res chain seq x y z
N MET A 1 1.72 41.61 52.24
CA MET A 1 2.88 40.72 52.07
C MET A 1 2.52 39.38 52.69
N ASN A 2 1.99 38.46 51.86
CA ASN A 2 1.65 37.10 52.26
C ASN A 2 2.52 36.16 51.44
N GLY A 3 3.22 35.27 52.13
CA GLY A 3 4.16 34.34 51.53
C GLY A 3 3.60 32.93 51.33
N ILE A 4 4.57 32.07 50.98
CA ILE A 4 4.61 30.62 51.14
C ILE A 4 4.11 29.80 49.94
N THR A 5 5.13 29.38 49.20
CA THR A 5 5.26 28.22 48.31
C THR A 5 4.71 26.91 48.87
N ARG A 6 4.25 26.01 47.97
CA ARG A 6 4.25 24.52 48.01
C ARG A 6 3.09 24.02 47.11
N ARG A 7 3.15 22.93 46.36
CA ARG A 7 4.14 21.87 46.08
C ARG A 7 3.62 21.18 44.81
N ALA A 8 4.49 21.02 43.81
CA ALA A 8 4.22 20.16 42.67
C ALA A 8 4.18 18.69 43.13
N TRP A 9 3.14 17.96 42.77
CA TRP A 9 3.11 16.51 42.79
C TRP A 9 3.04 16.03 41.35
N LEU A 10 4.20 15.77 40.75
CA LEU A 10 4.33 14.97 39.54
C LEU A 10 4.33 13.51 39.98
N MET A 11 3.17 12.85 39.88
CA MET A 11 3.07 11.39 39.89
C MET A 11 3.59 10.91 38.53
N ALA A 12 4.87 10.59 38.46
CA ALA A 12 5.44 9.86 37.33
C ALA A 12 4.98 8.39 37.44
N ALA A 13 3.87 8.06 36.78
CA ALA A 13 3.49 6.69 36.55
C ALA A 13 4.46 6.09 35.52
N CYS A 14 5.37 5.22 35.97
CA CYS A 14 6.19 4.38 35.09
C CYS A 14 5.27 3.44 34.31
N CYS A 15 4.82 3.86 33.12
CA CYS A 15 4.32 2.92 32.12
C CYS A 15 5.52 2.12 31.60
N ALA A 16 5.75 0.94 32.16
CA ALA A 16 6.66 -0.04 31.59
C ALA A 16 6.11 -0.43 30.22
N SER A 17 6.58 0.25 29.18
CA SER A 17 6.23 -0.07 27.80
C SER A 17 6.96 -1.37 27.45
N ALA A 18 6.21 -2.46 27.27
CA ALA A 18 6.79 -3.70 26.75
C ALA A 18 7.32 -3.42 25.35
N THR A 19 8.64 -3.37 25.19
CA THR A 19 9.27 -3.30 23.88
C THR A 19 9.34 -4.71 23.31
N TYR A 20 9.03 -4.86 22.02
CA TYR A 20 9.21 -6.10 21.29
C TYR A 20 10.34 -5.88 20.27
N SER A 21 11.23 -6.87 20.11
CA SER A 21 12.14 -6.95 18.99
C SER A 21 11.54 -7.86 17.91
N LEU A 22 11.82 -7.56 16.64
CA LEU A 22 11.52 -8.47 15.54
C LEU A 22 12.78 -9.27 15.21
N ALA A 23 12.72 -10.59 15.42
CA ALA A 23 13.69 -11.52 14.88
C ALA A 23 13.26 -11.95 13.46
N GLN A 24 14.22 -12.03 12.53
CA GLN A 24 13.97 -12.45 11.15
C GLN A 24 14.82 -13.67 10.83
N ALA A 25 14.17 -14.76 10.41
CA ALA A 25 14.81 -15.95 9.86
C ALA A 25 14.43 -16.11 8.38
N THR A 26 15.31 -16.75 7.61
CA THR A 26 15.08 -17.04 6.19
C THR A 26 15.32 -18.52 5.94
N GLU A 27 14.34 -19.18 5.34
CA GLU A 27 14.43 -20.55 4.86
C GLU A 27 14.40 -20.54 3.33
N VAL A 28 15.26 -21.33 2.69
CA VAL A 28 15.28 -21.51 1.23
C VAL A 28 15.04 -22.97 0.93
N THR A 29 14.12 -23.24 0.02
CA THR A 29 13.82 -24.59 -0.49
C THR A 29 14.06 -24.59 -1.99
N GLU A 30 14.95 -25.46 -2.44
CA GLU A 30 15.24 -25.69 -3.85
C GLU A 30 14.58 -27.01 -4.29
N SER A 31 14.03 -27.00 -5.49
CA SER A 31 13.42 -28.16 -6.15
C SER A 31 14.20 -28.48 -7.41
N SER A 32 14.40 -29.77 -7.68
CA SER A 32 14.94 -30.25 -8.97
C SER A 32 13.93 -30.11 -10.11
N GLU A 33 12.65 -29.90 -9.79
CA GLU A 33 11.56 -29.73 -10.75
C GLU A 33 11.07 -28.29 -10.75
N ILE A 34 10.82 -27.73 -11.94
CA ILE A 34 10.16 -26.43 -12.08
C ILE A 34 8.72 -26.60 -11.60
N THR A 35 8.36 -25.82 -10.57
CA THR A 35 7.00 -25.76 -10.05
C THR A 35 6.32 -24.51 -10.58
N GLU A 36 5.08 -24.66 -11.03
CA GLU A 36 4.23 -23.54 -11.41
C GLU A 36 3.39 -23.09 -10.20
N TYR A 37 3.37 -21.78 -9.95
CA TYR A 37 2.51 -21.16 -8.95
C TYR A 37 1.70 -20.04 -9.60
N CYS A 38 0.38 -20.21 -9.61
CA CYS A 38 -0.56 -19.25 -10.21
C CYS A 38 -1.32 -18.46 -9.14
N ILE A 39 -1.43 -17.14 -9.35
CA ILE A 39 -2.26 -16.23 -8.55
C ILE A 39 -3.22 -15.47 -9.45
N PRO A 40 -4.41 -15.05 -8.96
CA PRO A 40 -5.26 -14.15 -9.71
C PRO A 40 -4.52 -12.84 -10.03
N GLN A 41 -4.63 -12.36 -11.27
CA GLN A 41 -4.11 -11.04 -11.60
C GLN A 41 -4.90 -9.96 -10.85
N THR A 42 -6.22 -10.08 -10.79
CA THR A 42 -7.08 -9.21 -10.00
C THR A 42 -7.95 -10.04 -9.07
N SER A 43 -8.06 -9.62 -7.82
CA SER A 43 -8.93 -10.21 -6.81
C SER A 43 -9.88 -9.15 -6.27
N VAL A 44 -11.18 -9.47 -6.23
CA VAL A 44 -12.21 -8.63 -5.62
C VAL A 44 -12.69 -9.34 -4.35
N ARG A 45 -12.84 -8.58 -3.27
CA ARG A 45 -13.31 -9.07 -1.97
C ARG A 45 -14.36 -8.10 -1.42
N GLY A 46 -15.33 -8.62 -0.66
CA GLY A 46 -16.44 -7.84 -0.12
C GLY A 46 -17.59 -7.63 -1.12
N GLY A 47 -18.63 -6.95 -0.65
CA GLY A 47 -19.73 -6.37 -1.41
C GLY A 47 -19.38 -4.95 -1.91
N TYR A 48 -20.40 -4.17 -2.27
CA TYR A 48 -20.18 -2.78 -2.72
C TYR A 48 -19.99 -1.79 -1.56
N GLU A 49 -20.46 -2.15 -0.37
CA GLU A 49 -20.36 -1.39 0.87
C GLU A 49 -18.98 -1.51 1.55
N ASP A 50 -18.23 -2.55 1.20
CA ASP A 50 -16.95 -2.92 1.83
C ASP A 50 -15.95 -3.43 0.79
N LEU A 51 -15.99 -2.86 -0.43
CA LEU A 51 -15.26 -3.31 -1.60
C LEU A 51 -13.74 -3.20 -1.39
N MET A 52 -13.04 -4.28 -1.71
CA MET A 52 -11.58 -4.33 -1.79
C MET A 52 -11.16 -4.92 -3.13
N ILE A 53 -10.19 -4.27 -3.78
CA ILE A 53 -9.63 -4.74 -5.06
C ILE A 53 -8.11 -4.77 -4.93
N ASP A 54 -7.54 -5.96 -5.13
CA ASP A 54 -6.11 -6.19 -5.24
C ASP A 54 -5.77 -6.57 -6.68
N HIS A 55 -4.72 -5.97 -7.23
CA HIS A 55 -4.29 -6.16 -8.59
C HIS A 55 -2.77 -6.34 -8.66
N ASN A 56 -2.32 -7.32 -9.44
CA ASN A 56 -0.92 -7.60 -9.71
C ASN A 56 -0.59 -7.06 -11.10
N MET A 57 -0.11 -5.82 -11.18
CA MET A 57 0.27 -5.19 -12.43
C MET A 57 1.54 -5.86 -12.98
N ILE A 58 1.50 -6.29 -14.24
CA ILE A 58 2.64 -6.88 -14.95
C ILE A 58 3.34 -5.77 -15.73
N ILE A 59 4.58 -5.46 -15.34
CA ILE A 59 5.38 -4.45 -16.02
C ILE A 59 5.97 -5.07 -17.30
N PRO A 60 5.91 -4.40 -18.46
CA PRO A 60 6.52 -4.88 -19.68
C PRO A 60 8.05 -4.94 -19.55
N PRO A 61 8.73 -5.91 -20.18
CA PRO A 61 10.19 -6.07 -20.07
C PRO A 61 11.00 -4.83 -20.42
N SER A 62 10.52 -3.98 -21.33
CA SER A 62 11.18 -2.72 -21.70
C SER A 62 11.29 -1.72 -20.56
N ASP A 63 10.46 -1.89 -19.53
CA ASP A 63 10.25 -0.92 -18.46
C ASP A 63 10.76 -1.42 -17.11
N HIS A 64 11.22 -2.66 -17.04
CA HIS A 64 11.90 -3.21 -15.88
C HIS A 64 13.12 -2.36 -15.53
N PHE A 65 13.38 -2.22 -14.23
CA PHE A 65 14.52 -1.46 -13.69
C PHE A 65 14.52 0.05 -13.95
N LYS A 66 13.49 0.60 -14.59
CA LYS A 66 13.30 2.05 -14.64
C LYS A 66 12.71 2.55 -13.33
N ARG A 67 13.08 3.78 -12.97
CA ARG A 67 12.46 4.49 -11.85
C ARG A 67 11.07 4.95 -12.26
N ALA A 68 10.10 4.68 -11.39
CA ALA A 68 8.71 5.02 -11.67
C ALA A 68 7.91 5.24 -10.39
N ASP A 69 6.77 5.88 -10.53
CA ASP A 69 5.72 5.87 -9.51
C ASP A 69 4.50 5.14 -10.07
N VAL A 70 3.92 4.28 -9.25
CA VAL A 70 2.69 3.55 -9.57
C VAL A 70 1.52 4.28 -8.92
N PHE A 71 0.47 4.51 -9.69
CA PHE A 71 -0.70 5.30 -9.34
C PHE A 71 -1.97 4.46 -9.34
N ILE A 72 -2.88 4.88 -8.47
CA ILE A 72 -4.27 4.41 -8.46
C ILE A 72 -5.11 5.65 -8.65
N ALA A 73 -5.92 5.64 -9.71
CA ALA A 73 -6.77 6.75 -10.05
C ALA A 73 -8.21 6.30 -10.17
N ALA A 74 -9.11 7.27 -10.07
CA ALA A 74 -10.50 7.10 -10.37
C ALA A 74 -10.94 8.16 -11.38
N ARG A 75 -11.85 7.77 -12.26
CA ARG A 75 -12.47 8.65 -13.24
C ARG A 75 -13.97 8.59 -13.03
N LEU A 76 -14.62 9.74 -13.06
CA LEU A 76 -16.08 9.81 -13.12
C LEU A 76 -16.49 9.83 -14.60
N LYS A 77 -17.46 9.02 -15.02
CA LYS A 77 -17.99 9.06 -16.38
C LYS A 77 -18.73 10.37 -16.65
N SER A 78 -19.29 10.97 -15.60
CA SER A 78 -19.88 12.30 -15.59
C SER A 78 -18.85 13.43 -15.78
N ASP A 79 -17.57 13.17 -15.47
CA ASP A 79 -16.44 14.08 -15.71
C ASP A 79 -15.23 13.32 -16.28
N PRO A 80 -15.29 12.90 -17.56
CA PRO A 80 -14.34 11.96 -18.13
C PRO A 80 -12.95 12.55 -18.41
N ASN A 81 -12.78 13.86 -18.21
CA ASN A 81 -11.52 14.56 -18.39
C ASN A 81 -10.72 14.68 -17.10
N ALA A 82 -11.34 14.42 -15.94
CA ALA A 82 -10.69 14.50 -14.64
C ALA A 82 -10.27 13.10 -14.15
N LEU A 83 -8.99 12.97 -13.79
CA LEU A 83 -8.48 11.83 -13.04
C LEU A 83 -8.20 12.23 -11.59
N TRP A 84 -8.80 11.49 -10.68
CA TRP A 84 -8.71 11.68 -9.24
C TRP A 84 -7.76 10.64 -8.67
N LEU A 85 -6.71 11.04 -7.99
CA LEU A 85 -5.82 10.11 -7.32
C LEU A 85 -6.45 9.59 -6.03
N LEU A 86 -6.35 8.27 -5.85
CA LEU A 86 -7.07 7.54 -4.82
C LEU A 86 -6.10 6.98 -3.76
N SER A 87 -6.44 7.22 -2.50
CA SER A 87 -5.75 6.63 -1.34
C SER A 87 -6.76 6.29 -0.26
N GLY A 88 -7.18 5.03 -0.19
CA GLY A 88 -8.20 4.60 0.76
C GLY A 88 -9.46 5.45 0.59
N ILE A 89 -9.80 6.23 1.62
CA ILE A 89 -11.00 7.11 1.63
C ILE A 89 -10.77 8.51 1.04
N THR A 90 -9.54 8.86 0.65
CA THR A 90 -9.19 10.21 0.18
C THR A 90 -8.95 10.24 -1.33
N TRP A 91 -9.65 11.16 -1.99
CA TRP A 91 -9.63 11.34 -3.44
C TRP A 91 -9.23 12.79 -3.71
N LYS A 92 -8.24 13.00 -4.57
CA LYS A 92 -7.71 14.34 -4.84
C LYS A 92 -7.51 14.55 -6.34
N SER A 93 -8.01 15.67 -6.85
CA SER A 93 -7.74 16.07 -8.23
C SER A 93 -6.26 16.43 -8.37
N ILE A 94 -5.63 15.95 -9.44
CA ILE A 94 -4.23 16.24 -9.77
C ILE A 94 -3.98 17.75 -9.91
N ASP A 95 -4.94 18.50 -10.47
CA ASP A 95 -4.82 19.94 -10.73
C ASP A 95 -4.74 20.78 -9.45
N SER A 96 -5.16 20.19 -8.32
CA SER A 96 -5.19 20.84 -7.00
C SER A 96 -3.98 20.54 -6.12
N ALA A 97 -3.06 19.68 -6.58
CA ALA A 97 -1.99 19.15 -5.76
C ALA A 97 -0.63 19.75 -6.13
N ALA A 98 -0.15 20.70 -5.31
CA ALA A 98 1.26 21.09 -5.33
C ALA A 98 2.19 19.91 -4.94
N ASP A 99 1.67 19.04 -4.07
CA ASP A 99 2.26 17.75 -3.70
C ASP A 99 1.17 16.68 -3.58
N LEU A 100 1.47 15.50 -4.11
CA LEU A 100 0.63 14.31 -3.95
C LEU A 100 0.93 13.64 -2.60
N PRO A 101 -0.09 13.37 -1.77
CA PRO A 101 0.07 12.52 -0.60
C PRO A 101 0.71 11.18 -0.99
N ARG A 102 1.76 10.76 -0.28
CA ARG A 102 2.42 9.45 -0.48
C ARG A 102 1.47 8.26 -0.38
N ALA A 103 0.31 8.44 0.22
CA ALA A 103 -0.68 7.38 0.34
C ALA A 103 -1.36 7.04 -1.01
N GLN A 104 -1.25 7.92 -2.02
CA GLN A 104 -1.91 7.82 -3.34
C GLN A 104 -1.03 7.22 -4.44
N TYR A 105 0.23 6.92 -4.15
CA TYR A 105 1.16 6.34 -5.11
C TYR A 105 2.27 5.57 -4.40
N LYS A 106 2.95 4.70 -5.14
CA LYS A 106 4.13 4.00 -4.65
C LYS A 106 5.31 4.24 -5.57
N SER A 107 6.37 4.82 -5.02
CA SER A 107 7.62 5.03 -5.76
C SER A 107 8.47 3.76 -5.77
N TYR A 108 9.04 3.49 -6.93
CA TYR A 108 9.98 2.41 -7.16
C TYR A 108 11.26 2.98 -7.75
N ALA A 109 12.39 2.73 -7.09
CA ALA A 109 13.70 3.06 -7.66
C ALA A 109 13.96 2.25 -8.94
N GLN A 110 13.43 1.03 -8.97
CA GLN A 110 13.47 0.09 -10.09
C GLN A 110 12.16 -0.68 -10.09
N LEU A 111 11.39 -0.59 -11.17
CA LEU A 111 10.15 -1.36 -11.31
C LEU A 111 10.44 -2.86 -11.33
N PRO A 112 9.80 -3.65 -10.44
CA PRO A 112 9.83 -5.10 -10.51
C PRO A 112 8.94 -5.61 -11.65
N LEU A 113 9.07 -6.90 -12.00
CA LEU A 113 8.20 -7.57 -12.97
C LEU A 113 6.71 -7.48 -12.58
N VAL A 114 6.42 -7.73 -11.30
CA VAL A 114 5.07 -7.70 -10.75
C VAL A 114 4.99 -6.64 -9.67
N VAL A 115 4.06 -5.71 -9.83
CA VAL A 115 3.76 -4.66 -8.85
C VAL A 115 2.40 -4.98 -8.21
N PRO A 116 2.35 -5.36 -6.93
CA PRO A 116 1.08 -5.48 -6.22
C PRO A 116 0.51 -4.09 -5.92
N VAL A 117 -0.76 -3.90 -6.29
CA VAL A 117 -1.53 -2.68 -6.17
C VAL A 117 -2.83 -3.01 -5.43
N SER A 118 -3.08 -2.34 -4.31
CA SER A 118 -4.35 -2.45 -3.58
C SER A 118 -5.10 -1.14 -3.77
N VAL A 119 -6.19 -1.17 -4.54
CA VAL A 119 -7.00 0.01 -4.84
C VAL A 119 -7.62 0.56 -3.56
N PHE A 120 -8.22 -0.33 -2.77
CA PHE A 120 -8.74 -0.01 -1.45
C PHE A 120 -7.95 -0.80 -0.40
N ASN A 121 -7.00 -0.13 0.26
CA ASN A 121 -6.20 -0.71 1.35
C ASN A 121 -7.03 -1.04 2.62
N SER A 122 -8.28 -0.58 2.64
CA SER A 122 -9.31 -0.84 3.64
C SER A 122 -10.66 -0.93 2.92
N PRO A 123 -11.65 -1.65 3.46
CA PRO A 123 -12.98 -1.71 2.87
C PRO A 123 -13.55 -0.32 2.55
N PHE A 124 -14.14 -0.16 1.37
CA PHE A 124 -14.65 1.13 0.90
C PHE A 124 -16.04 1.00 0.29
N ASP A 125 -16.94 1.92 0.68
CA ASP A 125 -18.30 1.96 0.17
C ASP A 125 -18.35 2.72 -1.17
N VAL A 126 -18.62 1.97 -2.25
CA VAL A 126 -18.78 2.51 -3.60
C VAL A 126 -20.24 2.67 -4.03
N THR A 127 -21.21 2.37 -3.15
CA THR A 127 -22.65 2.36 -3.50
C THR A 127 -23.15 3.71 -4.00
N GLY A 128 -22.63 4.82 -3.44
CA GLY A 128 -22.96 6.18 -3.89
C GLY A 128 -22.39 6.57 -5.26
N MET A 129 -21.52 5.74 -5.83
CA MET A 129 -20.78 5.99 -7.07
C MET A 129 -21.13 4.98 -8.19
N MET A 130 -22.14 4.15 -7.96
CA MET A 130 -22.58 3.12 -8.91
C MET A 130 -22.98 3.73 -10.25
N GLY A 131 -22.50 3.11 -11.33
CA GLY A 131 -22.73 3.56 -12.70
C GLY A 131 -21.81 4.69 -13.19
N ASP A 132 -21.13 5.41 -12.30
CA ASP A 132 -20.36 6.61 -12.66
C ASP A 132 -18.84 6.46 -12.45
N VAL A 133 -18.38 5.63 -11.50
CA VAL A 133 -16.94 5.48 -11.25
C VAL A 133 -16.26 4.42 -12.12
N GLU A 134 -15.05 4.73 -12.55
CA GLU A 134 -14.07 3.79 -13.05
C GLU A 134 -12.79 3.90 -12.21
N LEU A 135 -12.18 2.76 -11.89
CA LEU A 135 -10.94 2.64 -11.14
C LEU A 135 -9.83 2.21 -12.10
N TRP A 136 -8.71 2.91 -12.02
CA TRP A 136 -7.60 2.84 -12.94
C TRP A 136 -6.31 2.58 -12.18
N THR A 137 -5.38 1.91 -12.83
CA THR A 137 -4.00 1.83 -12.36
C THR A 137 -3.04 2.10 -13.50
N GLY A 138 -1.87 2.64 -13.17
CA GLY A 138 -0.85 2.95 -14.16
C GLY A 138 0.46 3.31 -13.49
N TYR A 139 1.48 3.58 -14.29
CA TYR A 139 2.78 4.00 -13.79
C TYR A 139 3.44 5.03 -14.69
N GLY A 140 4.07 6.00 -14.04
CA GLY A 140 4.78 7.11 -14.66
C GLY A 140 6.26 7.03 -14.41
N PHE A 141 7.07 7.44 -15.39
CA PHE A 141 8.51 7.56 -15.21
C PHE A 141 8.87 8.93 -14.69
N ARG A 142 9.93 8.95 -13.89
CA ARG A 142 10.61 10.20 -13.55
C ARG A 142 12.06 9.97 -13.15
N SER A 143 12.86 11.00 -13.35
CA SER A 143 14.20 11.18 -12.81
C SER A 143 14.17 11.52 -11.32
N GLU A 144 15.34 11.62 -10.67
CA GLU A 144 15.42 11.94 -9.24
C GLU A 144 14.99 13.37 -8.90
N SER A 145 15.17 14.29 -9.84
CA SER A 145 14.85 15.71 -9.70
C SER A 145 13.39 16.05 -10.00
N GLU A 146 12.70 15.16 -10.71
CA GLU A 146 11.30 15.35 -11.08
C GLU A 146 10.35 14.97 -9.93
N SER A 147 9.28 15.72 -9.84
CA SER A 147 8.17 15.55 -8.91
C SER A 147 7.29 14.36 -9.30
N THR A 148 6.50 13.88 -8.34
CA THR A 148 5.50 12.85 -8.61
C THR A 148 4.39 13.34 -9.54
N VAL A 149 4.11 14.65 -9.56
CA VAL A 149 3.14 15.24 -10.50
C VAL A 149 3.63 15.12 -11.94
N GLU A 150 4.93 15.35 -12.18
CA GLU A 150 5.55 15.13 -13.50
C GLU A 150 5.47 13.66 -13.93
N SER A 151 5.73 12.74 -13.00
CA SER A 151 5.56 11.30 -13.21
C SER A 151 4.12 10.94 -13.60
N PHE A 152 3.12 11.47 -12.90
CA PHE A 152 1.71 11.24 -13.24
C PHE A 152 1.35 11.80 -14.63
N ASN A 153 1.79 13.01 -14.95
CA ASN A 153 1.53 13.62 -16.26
C ASN A 153 2.20 12.83 -17.39
N GLU A 154 3.41 12.31 -17.16
CA GLU A 154 4.09 11.44 -18.11
C GLU A 154 3.33 10.12 -18.31
N MET A 155 2.84 9.48 -17.25
CA MET A 155 1.96 8.30 -17.33
C MET A 155 0.76 8.57 -18.25
N VAL A 156 0.09 9.71 -18.04
CA VAL A 156 -1.08 10.11 -18.82
C VAL A 156 -0.71 10.33 -20.28
N ALA A 157 0.36 11.09 -20.55
CA ALA A 157 0.83 11.38 -21.90
C ALA A 157 1.26 10.11 -22.66
N ALA A 158 1.89 9.16 -21.96
CA ALA A 158 2.30 7.88 -22.51
C ALA A 158 1.14 6.86 -22.61
N SER A 159 -0.06 7.22 -22.13
CA SER A 159 -1.22 6.31 -22.06
C SER A 159 -0.93 5.00 -21.31
N ARG A 160 -0.11 5.09 -20.24
CA ARG A 160 0.32 3.93 -19.44
C ARG A 160 -0.56 3.74 -18.22
N PHE A 161 -1.83 3.55 -18.50
CA PHE A 161 -2.86 3.27 -17.51
C PHE A 161 -3.87 2.27 -18.09
N GLU A 162 -4.52 1.54 -17.21
CA GLU A 162 -5.58 0.60 -17.56
C GLU A 162 -6.75 0.71 -16.59
N ILE A 163 -7.95 0.46 -17.10
CA ILE A 163 -9.15 0.36 -16.27
C ILE A 163 -9.12 -1.01 -15.61
N LEU A 164 -9.18 -1.02 -14.28
CA LEU A 164 -9.27 -2.24 -13.49
C LEU A 164 -10.73 -2.64 -13.26
N TRP A 165 -11.55 -1.66 -12.89
CA TRP A 165 -12.92 -1.89 -12.46
C TRP A 165 -13.81 -0.72 -12.84
N GLU A 166 -15.00 -1.03 -13.32
CA GLU A 166 -16.02 -0.07 -13.70
C GLU A 166 -17.27 -0.34 -12.85
N ALA A 167 -17.76 0.70 -12.17
CA ALA A 167 -18.96 0.59 -11.37
C ALA A 167 -20.15 0.24 -12.27
N PRO A 168 -20.81 -0.91 -12.08
CA PRO A 168 -21.91 -1.30 -12.94
C PRO A 168 -23.09 -0.36 -12.74
N SER A 169 -23.86 -0.10 -13.80
CA SER A 169 -25.02 0.78 -13.74
C SER A 169 -26.22 0.16 -13.00
N GLN A 170 -26.21 -1.16 -12.83
CA GLN A 170 -27.19 -1.90 -12.05
C GLN A 170 -26.48 -2.68 -10.96
N LEU A 171 -27.03 -2.63 -9.74
CA LEU A 171 -26.51 -3.39 -8.60
C LEU A 171 -26.65 -4.89 -8.88
N SER A 172 -25.52 -5.54 -9.06
CA SER A 172 -25.39 -7.00 -9.11
C SER A 172 -24.93 -7.50 -7.74
N PRO A 173 -25.34 -8.68 -7.25
CA PRO A 173 -24.73 -9.22 -6.03
C PRO A 173 -23.23 -9.55 -6.18
N PHE A 174 -22.66 -9.42 -7.38
CA PHE A 174 -21.27 -9.76 -7.70
C PHE A 174 -20.48 -8.51 -8.12
N PRO A 175 -19.73 -7.87 -7.21
CA PRO A 175 -18.87 -6.72 -7.54
C PRO A 175 -17.80 -7.03 -8.59
N GLU A 176 -17.41 -8.29 -8.70
CA GLU A 176 -16.48 -8.83 -9.70
C GLU A 176 -16.91 -8.56 -11.15
N LEU A 177 -18.21 -8.36 -11.41
CA LEU A 177 -18.71 -8.04 -12.75
C LEU A 177 -18.25 -6.66 -13.25
N GLY A 178 -17.79 -5.79 -12.34
CA GLY A 178 -17.19 -4.53 -12.72
C GLY A 178 -15.75 -4.68 -13.26
N LEU A 179 -15.09 -5.82 -13.07
CA LEU A 179 -13.73 -6.01 -13.56
C LEU A 179 -13.67 -5.90 -15.08
N ARG A 180 -12.68 -5.15 -15.57
CA ARG A 180 -12.43 -4.99 -17.00
C ARG A 180 -11.33 -5.95 -17.44
N GLY A 181 -11.60 -6.67 -18.53
CA GLY A 181 -10.68 -7.66 -19.09
C GLY A 181 -11.01 -9.10 -18.64
N PRO A 182 -10.23 -10.08 -19.12
CA PRO A 182 -10.42 -11.47 -18.72
C PRO A 182 -10.01 -11.67 -17.25
N TYR A 183 -10.66 -12.61 -16.57
CA TYR A 183 -10.19 -13.13 -15.29
C TYR A 183 -8.92 -13.93 -15.52
N SER A 184 -7.78 -13.25 -15.57
CA SER A 184 -6.46 -13.83 -15.81
C SER A 184 -5.80 -14.26 -14.50
N GLN A 185 -4.92 -15.25 -14.64
CA GLN A 185 -3.98 -15.65 -13.61
C GLN A 185 -2.56 -15.34 -14.08
N ILE A 186 -1.71 -14.97 -13.13
CA ILE A 186 -0.28 -14.85 -13.34
C ILE A 186 0.34 -16.12 -12.79
N CYS A 187 0.94 -16.90 -13.67
CA CYS A 187 1.67 -18.10 -13.31
C CYS A 187 3.17 -17.80 -13.34
N MET A 188 3.86 -18.17 -12.26
CA MET A 188 5.31 -18.06 -12.15
C MET A 188 5.87 -19.47 -12.07
N GLU A 189 6.84 -19.75 -12.94
CA GLU A 189 7.63 -20.96 -12.89
C GLU A 189 8.87 -20.71 -12.02
N THR A 190 9.07 -21.53 -10.99
CA THR A 190 10.23 -21.42 -10.11
C THR A 190 10.73 -22.79 -9.66
N SER A 191 12.04 -22.90 -9.50
CA SER A 191 12.71 -24.01 -8.81
C SER A 191 13.16 -23.65 -7.39
N VAL A 192 12.97 -22.40 -6.96
CA VAL A 192 13.44 -21.90 -5.66
C VAL A 192 12.33 -21.12 -4.96
N VAL A 193 12.09 -21.47 -3.69
CA VAL A 193 11.16 -20.75 -2.81
C VAL A 193 11.94 -20.22 -1.60
N LYS A 194 11.84 -18.92 -1.36
CA LYS A 194 12.39 -18.27 -0.16
C LYS A 194 11.26 -17.88 0.77
N LYS A 195 11.31 -18.38 2.00
CA LYS A 195 10.36 -18.06 3.08
C LYS A 195 11.06 -17.19 4.12
N THR A 196 10.45 -16.05 4.44
CA THR A 196 10.91 -15.19 5.53
C THR A 196 9.98 -15.35 6.73
N ILE A 197 10.54 -15.66 7.89
CA ILE A 197 9.80 -15.81 9.14
C ILE A 197 10.14 -14.62 10.02
N LEU A 198 9.10 -13.91 10.48
CA LEU A 198 9.20 -12.80 11.41
C LEU A 198 8.62 -13.24 12.75
N THR A 199 9.45 -13.20 13.80
CA THR A 199 9.04 -13.55 15.17
C THR A 199 9.18 -12.33 16.05
N ALA A 200 8.11 -11.95 16.76
CA ALA A 200 8.18 -10.89 17.77
C ALA A 200 8.62 -11.50 19.10
N GLU A 201 9.72 -11.00 19.66
CA GLU A 201 10.24 -11.42 20.95
C GLU A 201 10.09 -10.28 21.97
N PRO A 202 9.63 -10.56 23.21
CA PRO A 202 9.57 -9.55 24.25
C PRO A 202 10.98 -9.19 24.71
N THR A 203 11.30 -7.90 24.74
CA THR A 203 12.59 -7.43 25.27
C THR A 203 12.51 -7.49 26.80
N VAL A 204 13.24 -8.41 27.42
CA VAL A 204 13.38 -8.43 28.88
C VAL A 204 14.32 -7.28 29.26
N GLY A 205 13.75 -6.19 29.77
CA GLY A 205 14.53 -5.12 30.38
C GLY A 205 15.29 -5.67 31.57
N THR A 206 16.62 -5.75 31.48
CA THR A 206 17.47 -6.02 32.63
C THR A 206 17.31 -4.87 33.62
N GLY A 207 16.50 -5.11 34.66
CA GLY A 207 16.36 -4.18 35.78
C GLY A 207 17.72 -3.88 36.39
N ALA A 208 18.00 -2.60 36.57
CA ALA A 208 19.23 -2.12 37.19
C ALA A 208 19.44 -2.79 38.56
N THR A 209 20.51 -3.56 38.70
CA THR A 209 21.10 -3.90 40.00
C THR A 209 21.47 -2.60 40.70
N VAL A 210 20.67 -2.22 41.69
CA VAL A 210 21.00 -1.12 42.61
C VAL A 210 22.21 -1.57 43.42
N GLY A 211 23.36 -0.98 43.12
CA GLY A 211 24.57 -1.11 43.95
C GLY A 211 24.32 -0.45 45.30
N SER A 212 24.21 -1.26 46.34
CA SER A 212 24.26 -0.79 47.73
C SER A 212 25.71 -0.40 48.04
N SER A 213 25.99 0.91 48.06
CA SER A 213 27.22 1.45 48.62
C SER A 213 27.11 1.42 50.14
N ALA A 214 27.88 0.56 50.78
CA ALA A 214 28.16 0.63 52.21
C ALA A 214 28.94 1.93 52.50
N THR A 215 28.39 2.77 53.37
CA THR A 215 29.11 3.88 54.00
C THR A 215 29.67 3.41 55.34
N ASP A 216 30.99 3.28 55.42
CA ASP A 216 31.75 3.27 56.66
C ASP A 216 32.25 4.70 56.95
N ASN A 217 31.73 5.30 58.02
CA ASN A 217 32.42 6.13 59.03
C ASN A 217 31.41 6.77 59.98
#